data_AF-W7PR83-F1
#
_entry.id   AF-W7PR83-F1
#
_cell.length_a   1.000
_cell.length_b   1.000
_cell.length_c   1.000
_cell.angle_alpha   90.00
_cell.angle_beta   90.00
_cell.angle_gamma   90.00
#
_symmetry.space_group_name_H-M   'P 1'
#
loop_
_entity.id
_entity.type
_entity.pdbx_description
1 polymer ?
#
loop_
_entity_poly.entity_id
_entity_poly.type
_entity_poly.pdbx_seq_one_letter_code
_entity_poly.pdbx_strand_id
1 'polypeptide(L)'
;MGLVIGLYKGALFGGSISAISFATPGAPDSAATVFDGYRMTQKGQGRKALLTSLYSSVTADTLSDVLVILIAPMMALAALQFGPAERTWLMVVAIALLGALSGKHIAKGLLAAAIGLYIGTMGTDPIGGASRNTFGLAWLRDGISLVPLIIGLFAMSRMLEQGVELLHESRLGTRVERKMHDLFSGKQDGLTFREYLSNWREMGIGLGVGSFVGMLPGLGATVASFLAYGIAKRLLPHKKIGTGVMGGVAAAEAGNNATAGPTLVPLLAFGIPGSATAA
;
A
#
# COMPACT_ATOMS: atom_id res chain seq x y z
N MET A 1 12.67 -7.58 14.12
CA MET A 1 12.05 -6.37 13.53
C MET A 1 12.63 -6.00 12.17
N GLY A 2 13.96 -5.79 12.02
CA GLY A 2 14.55 -5.38 10.74
C GLY A 2 14.20 -6.26 9.53
N LEU A 3 14.18 -7.59 9.70
CA LEU A 3 13.76 -8.54 8.65
C LEU A 3 12.31 -8.32 8.20
N VAL A 4 11.39 -8.11 9.14
CA VAL A 4 9.95 -7.95 8.86
C VAL A 4 9.68 -6.61 8.15
N ILE A 5 10.36 -5.54 8.58
CA ILE A 5 10.29 -4.23 7.92
C ILE A 5 10.87 -4.30 6.50
N GLY A 6 12.00 -5.02 6.33
CA GLY A 6 12.59 -5.25 5.01
C GLY A 6 11.66 -6.03 4.07
N LEU A 7 10.97 -7.07 4.57
CA LEU A 7 9.96 -7.80 3.82
C LEU A 7 8.76 -6.93 3.46
N TYR A 8 8.26 -6.12 4.40
CA TYR A 8 7.15 -5.19 4.16
C TYR A 8 7.47 -4.18 3.04
N LYS A 9 8.60 -3.49 3.14
CA LYS A 9 9.05 -2.52 2.14
C LYS A 9 9.36 -3.17 0.79
N GLY A 10 9.97 -4.36 0.82
CA GLY A 10 10.22 -5.16 -0.38
C GLY A 10 8.94 -5.60 -1.08
N ALA A 11 7.89 -5.95 -0.32
CA ALA A 11 6.60 -6.36 -0.86
C ALA A 11 5.85 -5.20 -1.54
N LEU A 12 5.90 -3.98 -0.97
CA LEU A 12 5.31 -2.77 -1.57
C LEU A 12 5.88 -2.47 -2.96
N PHE A 13 7.19 -2.63 -3.15
CA PHE A 13 7.83 -2.50 -4.46
C PHE A 13 7.59 -3.72 -5.37
N GLY A 14 7.55 -4.93 -4.80
CA GLY A 14 7.47 -6.19 -5.55
C GLY A 14 6.26 -6.27 -6.49
N GLY A 15 5.11 -5.72 -6.08
CA GLY A 15 3.90 -5.66 -6.92
C GLY A 15 4.06 -4.85 -8.20
N SER A 16 5.01 -3.93 -8.24
CA SER A 16 5.25 -3.02 -9.35
C SER A 16 6.04 -3.68 -10.48
N ILE A 17 6.80 -4.74 -10.18
CA ILE A 17 7.52 -5.52 -11.18
C ILE A 17 6.55 -6.17 -12.16
N SER A 18 5.50 -6.84 -11.67
CA SER A 18 4.49 -7.48 -12.51
C SER A 18 3.58 -6.44 -13.19
N ALA A 19 3.28 -5.33 -12.49
CA ALA A 19 2.54 -4.20 -13.04
C ALA A 19 3.22 -3.61 -14.30
N ILE A 20 4.53 -3.37 -14.21
CA ILE A 20 5.34 -2.79 -15.30
C ILE A 20 5.57 -3.81 -16.41
N SER A 21 5.81 -5.08 -16.08
CA SER A 21 6.23 -6.08 -17.05
C SER A 21 5.05 -6.63 -17.88
N PHE A 22 3.89 -6.83 -17.25
CA PHE A 22 2.79 -7.60 -17.83
C PHE A 22 1.42 -6.94 -17.74
N ALA A 23 1.32 -5.71 -17.22
CA ALA A 23 0.06 -5.01 -16.96
C ALA A 23 -0.83 -5.68 -15.90
N THR A 24 -0.27 -6.61 -15.13
CA THR A 24 -0.99 -7.32 -14.07
C THR A 24 -0.37 -6.90 -12.73
N PRO A 25 -0.95 -5.92 -12.02
CA PRO A 25 -0.41 -5.46 -10.75
C PRO A 25 -0.46 -6.58 -9.73
N GLY A 26 0.68 -6.86 -9.07
CA GLY A 26 0.79 -7.93 -8.07
C GLY A 26 0.10 -7.57 -6.74
N ALA A 27 -0.17 -6.28 -6.54
CA ALA A 27 -0.85 -5.70 -5.40
C ALA A 27 -1.64 -4.45 -5.84
N PRO A 28 -2.75 -4.09 -5.16
CA PRO A 28 -3.66 -3.03 -5.61
C PRO A 28 -3.01 -1.65 -5.64
N ASP A 29 -2.01 -1.41 -4.80
CA ASP A 29 -1.19 -0.21 -4.72
C ASP A 29 -0.28 0.04 -5.93
N SER A 30 0.11 -1.01 -6.65
CA SER A 30 0.86 -0.90 -7.92
C SER A 30 -0.04 -0.67 -9.14
N ALA A 31 -1.36 -0.58 -8.97
CA ALA A 31 -2.30 -0.46 -10.10
C ALA A 31 -2.14 0.87 -10.86
N ALA A 32 -1.88 1.98 -10.17
CA ALA A 32 -1.60 3.26 -10.83
C ALA A 32 -0.30 3.22 -11.66
N THR A 33 0.68 2.42 -11.23
CA THR A 33 1.97 2.23 -11.91
C THR A 33 1.82 1.56 -13.27
N VAL A 34 0.78 0.72 -13.47
CA VAL A 34 0.49 0.08 -14.76
C VAL A 34 0.29 1.12 -15.87
N PHE A 35 -0.35 2.25 -15.59
CA PHE A 35 -0.76 3.22 -16.61
C PHE A 35 0.39 3.75 -17.45
N ASP A 36 1.52 4.06 -16.82
CA ASP A 36 2.73 4.50 -17.51
C ASP A 36 3.77 3.37 -17.62
N GLY A 37 3.92 2.55 -16.58
CA GLY A 37 4.93 1.50 -16.50
C GLY A 37 4.81 0.46 -17.59
N TYR A 38 3.61 -0.08 -17.81
CA TYR A 38 3.42 -1.09 -18.86
C TYR A 38 3.58 -0.51 -20.26
N ARG A 39 3.14 0.74 -20.48
CA ARG A 39 3.33 1.42 -21.77
C ARG A 39 4.80 1.71 -22.06
N MET A 40 5.61 2.01 -21.05
CA MET A 40 7.06 2.10 -21.20
C MET A 40 7.66 0.75 -21.60
N THR A 41 7.21 -0.35 -20.98
CA THR A 41 7.61 -1.71 -21.38
C THR A 41 7.24 -2.02 -22.83
N GLN A 42 6.05 -1.63 -23.29
CA GLN A 42 5.64 -1.77 -24.69
C GLN A 42 6.52 -0.98 -25.66
N LYS A 43 7.10 0.14 -25.22
CA LYS A 43 8.07 0.95 -25.99
C LYS A 43 9.51 0.42 -25.91
N GLY A 44 9.74 -0.75 -25.31
CA GLY A 44 11.09 -1.30 -25.10
C GLY A 44 11.87 -0.62 -23.97
N GLN A 45 11.22 0.20 -23.14
CA GLN A 45 11.81 0.91 -22.01
C GLN A 45 11.47 0.26 -20.66
N GLY A 46 11.19 -1.04 -20.65
CA GLY A 46 10.72 -1.76 -19.45
C GLY A 46 11.75 -1.75 -18.33
N ARG A 47 13.04 -1.97 -18.65
CA ARG A 47 14.13 -1.85 -17.66
C ARG A 47 14.19 -0.47 -17.03
N LYS A 48 14.02 0.59 -17.84
CA LYS A 48 14.01 1.97 -17.37
C LYS A 48 12.81 2.26 -16.45
N ALA A 49 11.64 1.71 -16.77
CA ALA A 49 10.46 1.79 -15.92
C ALA A 49 10.67 1.08 -14.58
N LEU A 50 11.23 -0.14 -14.59
CA LEU A 50 11.55 -0.90 -13.37
C LEU A 50 12.55 -0.15 -12.48
N LEU A 51 13.62 0.40 -13.06
CA LEU A 51 14.60 1.19 -12.32
C LEU A 51 13.99 2.49 -11.77
N THR A 52 13.15 3.16 -12.55
CA THR A 52 12.44 4.37 -12.09
C THR A 52 11.55 4.04 -10.90
N SER A 53 10.77 2.96 -10.98
CA SER A 53 9.97 2.46 -9.86
C SER A 53 10.86 2.20 -8.65
N LEU A 54 11.89 1.37 -8.76
CA LEU A 54 12.77 1.01 -7.66
C LEU A 54 13.39 2.24 -6.96
N TYR A 55 14.02 3.14 -7.72
CA TYR A 55 14.68 4.31 -7.13
C TYR A 55 13.68 5.31 -6.53
N SER A 56 12.51 5.48 -7.17
CA SER A 56 11.47 6.33 -6.62
C SER A 56 10.87 5.77 -5.33
N SER A 57 10.65 4.45 -5.27
CA SER A 57 10.17 3.74 -4.08
C SER A 57 11.14 3.90 -2.92
N VAL A 58 12.41 3.54 -3.12
CA VAL A 58 13.44 3.58 -2.06
C VAL A 58 13.65 5.01 -1.56
N THR A 59 13.70 5.98 -2.47
CA THR A 59 13.96 7.37 -2.08
C THR A 59 12.78 7.98 -1.34
N ALA A 60 11.55 7.77 -1.82
CA ALA A 60 10.38 8.31 -1.15
C ALA A 60 10.12 7.64 0.20
N ASP A 61 10.32 6.33 0.28
CA ASP A 61 10.26 5.56 1.53
C ASP A 61 11.29 6.07 2.56
N THR A 62 12.55 6.22 2.15
CA THR A 62 13.62 6.71 3.04
C THR A 62 13.35 8.14 3.51
N LEU A 63 12.94 9.04 2.59
CA LEU A 63 12.64 10.42 2.94
C LEU A 63 11.39 10.53 3.83
N SER A 64 10.39 9.69 3.61
CA SER A 64 9.18 9.65 4.42
C SER A 64 9.48 9.16 5.84
N ASP A 65 10.34 8.14 5.99
CA ASP A 65 10.80 7.68 7.31
C ASP A 65 11.52 8.79 8.06
N VAL A 66 12.42 9.53 7.41
CA VAL A 66 13.10 10.68 8.02
C VAL A 66 12.09 11.73 8.46
N LEU A 67 11.12 12.05 7.60
CA LEU A 67 10.04 13.00 7.92
C LEU A 67 9.22 12.53 9.13
N VAL A 68 8.89 11.25 9.20
CA VAL A 68 8.18 10.65 10.33
C VAL A 68 9.02 10.68 11.60
N ILE A 69 10.31 10.36 11.55
CA ILE A 69 11.21 10.42 12.72
C ILE A 69 11.24 11.85 13.30
N LEU A 70 11.22 12.86 12.45
CA LEU A 70 11.21 14.27 12.87
C LEU A 70 9.85 14.71 13.44
N ILE A 71 8.74 14.22 12.88
CA ILE A 71 7.38 14.63 13.25
C ILE A 71 6.80 13.78 14.40
N ALA A 72 7.24 12.53 14.55
CA ALA A 72 6.72 11.59 15.54
C ALA A 72 6.78 12.11 16.99
N PRO A 73 7.86 12.79 17.45
CA PRO A 73 7.88 13.38 18.78
C PRO A 73 6.79 14.44 18.99
N MET A 74 6.56 15.30 17.97
CA MET A 74 5.51 16.32 18.03
C MET A 74 4.12 15.69 18.07
N MET A 75 3.90 14.64 17.27
CA MET A 75 2.63 13.90 17.26
C MET A 75 2.38 13.17 18.58
N ALA A 76 3.42 12.60 19.21
CA ALA A 76 3.31 11.96 20.52
C ALA A 76 2.90 12.97 21.61
N LEU A 77 3.50 14.16 21.61
CA LEU A 77 3.12 15.23 22.54
C LEU A 77 1.68 15.71 22.31
N ALA A 78 1.23 15.81 21.06
CA ALA A 78 -0.16 16.11 20.75
C ALA A 78 -1.09 14.99 21.24
N ALA A 79 -0.75 13.72 21.03
CA ALA A 79 -1.55 12.58 21.46
C ALA A 79 -1.72 12.51 22.99
N LEU A 80 -0.71 12.94 23.77
CA LEU A 80 -0.80 13.02 25.22
C LEU A 80 -1.84 14.04 25.71
N GLN A 81 -2.17 15.05 24.90
CA GLN A 81 -3.20 16.04 25.23
C GLN A 81 -4.61 15.57 24.88
N PHE A 82 -4.77 14.44 24.18
CA PHE A 82 -6.07 13.98 23.72
C PHE A 82 -6.86 13.34 24.87
N GLY A 83 -7.97 13.98 25.22
CA GLY A 83 -8.95 13.49 26.17
C GLY A 83 -9.91 12.45 25.57
N PRO A 84 -10.91 12.01 26.36
CA PRO A 84 -11.91 11.04 25.92
C PRO A 84 -12.73 11.51 24.72
N ALA A 85 -13.03 12.81 24.63
CA ALA A 85 -13.81 13.39 23.55
C ALA A 85 -13.05 13.36 22.20
N GLU A 86 -11.77 13.73 22.21
CA GLU A 86 -10.90 13.75 21.03
C GLU A 86 -10.66 12.33 20.50
N ARG A 87 -10.46 11.36 21.40
CA ARG A 87 -10.34 9.93 21.03
C ARG A 87 -11.61 9.39 20.39
N THR A 88 -12.78 9.80 20.90
CA THR A 88 -14.07 9.41 20.32
C THR A 88 -14.22 9.95 18.90
N TRP A 89 -13.94 11.24 18.70
CA TRP A 89 -13.98 11.85 17.36
C TRP A 89 -12.94 11.25 16.40
N LEU A 90 -11.74 10.93 16.89
CA LEU A 90 -10.74 10.19 16.11
C LEU A 90 -11.27 8.85 15.62
N MET A 91 -11.92 8.07 16.49
CA MET A 91 -12.53 6.79 16.12
C MET A 91 -13.64 6.97 15.09
N VAL A 92 -14.49 7.99 15.26
CA VAL A 92 -15.55 8.32 14.29
C VAL A 92 -14.95 8.68 12.93
N VAL A 93 -13.90 9.52 12.90
CA VAL A 93 -13.20 9.88 11.66
C VAL A 93 -12.52 8.66 11.02
N ALA A 94 -11.87 7.81 11.80
CA ALA A 94 -11.26 6.58 11.30
C ALA A 94 -12.29 5.65 10.65
N ILE A 95 -13.44 5.44 11.31
CA ILE A 95 -14.54 4.63 10.75
C ILE A 95 -15.14 5.28 9.50
N ALA A 96 -15.30 6.61 9.49
CA ALA A 96 -15.79 7.35 8.34
C ALA A 96 -14.84 7.25 7.13
N LEU A 97 -13.52 7.33 7.36
CA LEU A 97 -12.50 7.17 6.32
C LEU A 97 -12.49 5.74 5.76
N LEU A 98 -12.64 4.70 6.61
CA LEU A 98 -12.81 3.31 6.17
C LEU A 98 -14.06 3.16 5.27
N GLY A 99 -15.17 3.81 5.63
CA GLY A 99 -16.39 3.85 4.82
C GLY A 99 -16.17 4.53 3.47
N ALA A 100 -15.47 5.68 3.46
CA ALA A 100 -15.15 6.42 2.24
C ALA A 100 -14.24 5.63 1.28
N LEU A 101 -13.36 4.78 1.82
CA LEU A 101 -12.42 3.98 1.03
C LEU A 101 -13.07 2.79 0.29
N SER A 102 -14.27 2.37 0.70
CA SER A 102 -14.98 1.21 0.11
C SER A 102 -15.44 1.41 -1.35
N GLY A 103 -15.01 2.51 -1.99
CA GLY A 103 -15.18 2.77 -3.41
C GLY A 103 -16.66 2.87 -3.80
N LYS A 104 -17.03 2.24 -4.92
CA LYS A 104 -18.40 2.26 -5.46
C LYS A 104 -19.42 1.52 -4.59
N HIS A 105 -18.97 0.72 -3.61
CA HIS A 105 -19.84 -0.12 -2.79
C HIS A 105 -19.55 0.08 -1.30
N ILE A 106 -19.84 1.28 -0.80
CA ILE A 106 -19.73 1.66 0.63
C ILE A 106 -20.38 0.61 1.55
N ALA A 107 -21.54 0.10 1.15
CA ALA A 107 -22.25 -0.93 1.91
C ALA A 107 -21.41 -2.22 2.11
N LYS A 108 -20.64 -2.66 1.10
CA LYS A 108 -19.84 -3.89 1.20
C LYS A 108 -18.67 -3.73 2.15
N GLY A 109 -17.99 -2.59 2.14
CA GLY A 109 -16.87 -2.40 3.05
C GLY A 109 -17.29 -1.98 4.46
N LEU A 110 -18.44 -1.29 4.64
CA LEU A 110 -19.05 -1.16 5.96
C LEU A 110 -19.45 -2.53 6.53
N LEU A 111 -19.99 -3.42 5.70
CA LEU A 111 -20.34 -4.79 6.12
C LEU A 111 -19.09 -5.62 6.44
N ALA A 112 -18.02 -5.49 5.66
CA ALA A 112 -16.73 -6.12 5.96
C ALA A 112 -16.10 -5.58 7.27
N ALA A 113 -16.17 -4.27 7.49
CA ALA A 113 -15.73 -3.64 8.73
C ALA A 113 -16.57 -4.11 9.92
N ALA A 114 -17.89 -4.18 9.79
CA ALA A 114 -18.79 -4.69 10.82
C ALA A 114 -18.49 -6.16 11.15
N ILE A 115 -18.25 -7.01 10.14
CA ILE A 115 -17.84 -8.41 10.34
C ILE A 115 -16.49 -8.47 11.06
N GLY A 116 -15.49 -7.70 10.62
CA GLY A 116 -14.18 -7.66 11.26
C GLY A 116 -14.23 -7.20 12.71
N LEU A 117 -15.03 -6.17 13.01
CA LEU A 117 -15.24 -5.64 14.35
C LEU A 117 -15.98 -6.65 15.23
N TYR A 118 -16.97 -7.36 14.67
CA TYR A 118 -17.66 -8.45 15.35
C TYR A 118 -16.70 -9.60 15.70
N ILE A 119 -15.90 -10.06 14.74
CA ILE A 119 -14.86 -11.09 14.96
C ILE A 119 -13.85 -10.62 16.01
N GLY A 120 -13.42 -9.36 15.96
CA GLY A 120 -12.50 -8.78 16.95
C GLY A 120 -13.08 -8.65 18.35
N THR A 121 -14.41 -8.64 18.50
CA THR A 121 -15.06 -8.67 19.82
C THR A 121 -15.19 -10.07 20.41
N MET A 122 -14.85 -11.12 19.66
CA MET A 122 -14.86 -12.49 20.17
C MET A 122 -13.68 -12.72 21.11
N GLY A 123 -13.96 -13.17 22.32
CA GLY A 123 -12.93 -13.47 23.32
C GLY A 123 -13.32 -12.99 24.71
N THR A 124 -12.35 -13.01 25.61
CA THR A 124 -12.53 -12.54 26.98
C THR A 124 -12.28 -11.05 27.07
N ASP A 125 -13.21 -10.32 27.68
CA ASP A 125 -13.05 -8.89 27.97
C ASP A 125 -11.82 -8.67 28.87
N PRO A 126 -10.80 -7.91 28.43
CA PRO A 126 -9.58 -7.68 29.21
C PRO A 126 -9.82 -6.87 30.49
N ILE A 127 -10.92 -6.13 30.59
CA ILE A 127 -11.27 -5.33 31.76
C ILE A 127 -12.22 -6.10 32.68
N GLY A 128 -13.31 -6.62 32.11
CA GLY A 128 -14.40 -7.24 32.87
C GLY A 128 -14.28 -8.74 33.09
N GLY A 129 -13.37 -9.44 32.40
CA GLY A 129 -13.22 -10.90 32.47
C GLY A 129 -14.40 -11.71 31.89
N ALA A 130 -15.43 -11.02 31.39
CA ALA A 130 -16.60 -11.65 30.79
C ALA A 130 -16.28 -12.17 29.39
N SER A 131 -16.67 -13.41 29.09
CA SER A 131 -16.58 -13.96 27.73
C SER A 131 -17.62 -13.30 26.81
N ARG A 132 -17.18 -12.77 25.69
CA ARG A 132 -18.01 -12.14 24.65
C ARG A 132 -17.97 -12.99 23.39
N ASN A 133 -19.14 -13.35 22.87
CA ASN A 133 -19.29 -14.05 21.58
C ASN A 133 -18.47 -15.36 21.44
N THR A 134 -18.23 -16.08 22.54
CA THR A 134 -17.48 -17.35 22.53
C THR A 134 -18.34 -18.57 22.21
N PHE A 135 -19.67 -18.42 22.19
CA PHE A 135 -20.65 -19.47 21.87
C PHE A 135 -20.47 -20.77 22.69
N GLY A 136 -19.86 -20.69 23.88
CA GLY A 136 -19.57 -21.85 24.73
C GLY A 136 -18.33 -22.65 24.34
N LEU A 137 -17.60 -22.24 23.28
CA LEU A 137 -16.39 -22.90 22.82
C LEU A 137 -15.15 -22.40 23.60
N ALA A 138 -14.42 -23.33 24.22
CA ALA A 138 -13.26 -22.99 25.05
C ALA A 138 -12.12 -22.32 24.26
N TRP A 139 -11.91 -22.73 23.01
CA TRP A 139 -10.86 -22.19 22.13
C TRP A 139 -11.14 -20.76 21.64
N LEU A 140 -12.38 -20.28 21.71
CA LEU A 140 -12.72 -18.89 21.40
C LEU A 140 -12.50 -17.94 22.59
N ARG A 141 -12.18 -18.45 23.79
CA ARG A 141 -11.95 -17.58 24.97
C ARG A 141 -10.72 -16.70 24.84
N ASP A 142 -9.70 -17.20 24.14
CA ASP A 142 -8.48 -16.46 23.82
C ASP A 142 -8.68 -15.51 22.62
N GLY A 143 -9.90 -15.48 22.06
CA GLY A 143 -10.23 -14.76 20.85
C GLY A 143 -9.66 -15.41 19.59
N ILE A 144 -9.85 -14.75 18.46
CA ILE A 144 -9.28 -15.18 17.18
C ILE A 144 -7.97 -14.45 16.99
N SER A 145 -6.86 -15.19 16.94
CA SER A 145 -5.54 -14.60 16.70
C SER A 145 -5.51 -13.93 15.33
N LEU A 146 -5.11 -12.66 15.33
CA LEU A 146 -5.09 -11.82 14.12
C LEU A 146 -4.17 -12.41 13.04
N VAL A 147 -3.01 -12.95 13.44
CA VAL A 147 -2.00 -13.46 12.50
C VAL A 147 -2.52 -14.66 11.69
N PRO A 148 -3.01 -15.76 12.31
CA PRO A 148 -3.64 -16.86 11.58
C PRO A 148 -4.85 -16.44 10.73
N LEU A 149 -5.68 -15.51 11.23
CA LEU A 149 -6.84 -15.01 10.51
C LEU A 149 -6.44 -14.33 9.20
N ILE A 150 -5.47 -13.41 9.27
CA ILE A 150 -4.93 -12.69 8.13
C ILE A 150 -4.27 -13.67 7.15
N ILE A 151 -3.44 -14.59 7.63
CA ILE A 151 -2.78 -15.61 6.78
C ILE A 151 -3.82 -16.47 6.06
N GLY A 152 -4.83 -16.96 6.77
CA GLY A 152 -5.91 -17.77 6.19
C GLY A 152 -6.71 -17.01 5.14
N LEU A 153 -7.06 -15.74 5.42
CA LEU A 153 -7.81 -14.90 4.50
C LEU A 153 -7.01 -14.61 3.21
N PHE A 154 -5.74 -14.23 3.33
CA PHE A 154 -4.89 -13.98 2.17
C PHE A 154 -4.56 -15.26 1.39
N ALA A 155 -4.25 -16.36 2.07
CA ALA A 155 -4.00 -17.64 1.42
C ALA A 155 -5.23 -18.12 0.65
N MET A 156 -6.42 -18.03 1.26
CA MET A 156 -7.68 -18.37 0.61
C MET A 156 -7.98 -17.45 -0.59
N SER A 157 -7.80 -16.14 -0.46
CA SER A 157 -8.01 -15.21 -1.59
C SER A 157 -7.06 -15.53 -2.74
N ARG A 158 -5.77 -15.77 -2.45
CA ARG A 158 -4.77 -16.15 -3.46
C ARG A 158 -5.05 -17.49 -4.08
N MET A 159 -5.48 -18.49 -3.32
CA MET A 159 -5.86 -19.80 -3.86
C MET A 159 -7.09 -19.71 -4.77
N LEU A 160 -8.05 -18.86 -4.45
CA LEU A 160 -9.22 -18.62 -5.30
C LEU A 160 -8.84 -17.85 -6.57
N GLU A 161 -8.04 -16.78 -6.47
CA GLU A 161 -7.51 -16.03 -7.62
C GLU A 161 -6.71 -16.95 -8.55
N GLN A 162 -5.75 -17.70 -7.99
CA GLN A 162 -4.90 -18.61 -8.74
C GLN A 162 -5.68 -19.80 -9.30
N GLY A 163 -6.70 -20.29 -8.58
CA GLY A 163 -7.62 -21.32 -9.06
C GLY A 163 -8.45 -20.85 -10.26
N VAL A 164 -8.90 -19.59 -10.24
CA VAL A 164 -9.62 -18.96 -11.36
C VAL A 164 -8.70 -18.71 -12.55
N GLU A 165 -7.46 -18.25 -12.33
CA GLU A 165 -6.45 -18.10 -13.40
C GLU A 165 -6.07 -19.43 -14.06
N LEU A 166 -5.90 -20.49 -13.27
CA LEU A 166 -5.63 -21.85 -13.77
C LEU A 166 -6.80 -22.42 -14.58
N LEU A 167 -8.03 -22.00 -14.28
CA LEU A 167 -9.23 -22.35 -15.05
C LEU A 167 -9.37 -21.51 -16.33
N HIS A 168 -8.74 -20.33 -16.42
CA HIS A 168 -8.88 -19.42 -17.56
C HIS A 168 -7.75 -19.52 -18.60
N GLU A 169 -6.51 -19.91 -18.26
CA GLU A 169 -5.46 -20.05 -19.27
C GLU A 169 -4.35 -21.07 -18.92
N SER A 170 -4.38 -22.22 -19.61
CA SER A 170 -3.19 -23.03 -19.83
C SER A 170 -2.34 -22.38 -20.93
N ARG A 171 -1.18 -21.77 -20.61
CA ARG A 171 0.02 -21.53 -21.48
C ARG A 171 0.85 -20.26 -21.17
N LEU A 172 0.95 -19.80 -19.92
CA LEU A 172 1.79 -18.62 -19.60
C LEU A 172 3.23 -18.93 -19.15
N GLY A 173 3.52 -20.14 -18.66
CA GLY A 173 4.81 -20.46 -18.03
C GLY A 173 6.06 -20.26 -18.90
N THR A 174 6.00 -20.53 -20.20
CA THR A 174 7.17 -20.47 -21.11
C THR A 174 7.43 -19.10 -21.74
N ARG A 175 6.49 -18.15 -21.64
CA ARG A 175 6.64 -16.77 -22.17
C ARG A 175 7.14 -15.78 -21.10
N VAL A 176 6.91 -16.09 -19.82
CA VAL A 176 7.31 -15.29 -18.65
C VAL A 176 8.83 -15.27 -18.49
N GLU A 177 9.49 -16.42 -18.65
CA GLU A 177 10.93 -16.57 -18.42
C GLU A 177 11.78 -15.77 -19.43
N ARG A 178 11.40 -15.78 -20.71
CA ARG A 178 12.11 -15.02 -21.77
C ARG A 178 11.99 -13.51 -21.61
N LYS A 179 10.80 -12.98 -21.26
CA LYS A 179 10.59 -11.54 -21.09
C LYS A 179 11.29 -10.97 -19.85
N MET A 180 11.36 -11.73 -18.74
CA MET A 180 12.13 -11.31 -17.57
C MET A 180 13.63 -11.29 -17.86
N HIS A 181 14.15 -12.30 -18.56
CA HIS A 181 15.56 -12.33 -18.97
C HIS A 181 15.92 -11.12 -19.84
N ASP A 182 15.07 -10.72 -20.78
CA ASP A 182 15.33 -9.56 -21.65
C ASP A 182 15.30 -8.20 -20.89
N LEU A 183 14.45 -8.07 -19.86
CA LEU A 183 14.36 -6.86 -19.02
C LEU A 183 15.58 -6.68 -18.09
N PHE A 184 16.16 -7.79 -17.62
CA PHE A 184 17.36 -7.77 -16.77
C PHE A 184 18.66 -7.94 -17.58
N SER A 185 18.60 -8.38 -18.84
CA SER A 185 19.76 -8.46 -19.72
C SER A 185 20.28 -7.05 -20.07
N GLY A 186 21.60 -6.88 -20.03
CA GLY A 186 22.29 -5.58 -20.14
C GLY A 186 22.13 -4.83 -21.48
N LYS A 187 21.25 -5.25 -22.39
CA LYS A 187 21.07 -4.67 -23.74
C LYS A 187 20.02 -3.55 -23.81
N GLN A 188 19.20 -3.35 -22.79
CA GLN A 188 18.26 -2.21 -22.71
C GLN A 188 18.88 -1.04 -21.94
N ASP A 189 18.63 0.19 -22.43
CA ASP A 189 19.09 1.44 -21.82
C ASP A 189 18.75 1.50 -20.33
N GLY A 190 19.78 1.67 -19.50
CA GLY A 190 19.63 1.91 -18.08
C GLY A 190 19.01 3.28 -17.78
N LEU A 191 18.64 3.50 -16.52
CA LEU A 191 18.21 4.81 -16.05
C LEU A 191 19.44 5.67 -15.78
N THR A 192 19.59 6.79 -16.48
CA THR A 192 20.70 7.72 -16.22
C THR A 192 20.40 8.55 -14.97
N PHE A 193 21.41 8.90 -14.19
CA PHE A 193 21.25 9.76 -13.00
C PHE A 193 20.53 11.09 -13.31
N ARG A 194 20.79 11.68 -14.49
CA ARG A 194 20.09 12.88 -14.97
C ARG A 194 18.60 12.65 -15.20
N GLU A 195 18.23 11.50 -15.76
CA GLU A 195 16.82 11.14 -15.99
C GLU A 195 16.10 10.90 -14.67
N TYR A 196 16.76 10.25 -13.72
CA TYR A 196 16.28 10.10 -12.36
C TYR A 196 16.01 11.47 -11.71
N LEU A 197 17.01 12.36 -11.69
CA LEU A 197 16.86 13.72 -11.15
C LEU A 197 15.77 14.52 -11.87
N SER A 198 15.52 14.29 -13.16
CA SER A 198 14.50 15.02 -13.90
C SER A 198 13.07 14.78 -13.43
N ASN A 199 12.85 13.73 -12.64
CA ASN A 199 11.54 13.34 -12.08
C ASN A 199 11.39 13.71 -10.58
N TRP A 200 12.29 14.54 -10.04
CA TRP A 200 12.27 14.90 -8.63
C TRP A 200 10.96 15.58 -8.19
N ARG A 201 10.29 16.32 -9.09
CA ARG A 201 9.02 17.01 -8.79
C ARG A 201 7.88 16.00 -8.64
N GLU A 202 7.82 15.01 -9.51
CA GLU A 202 6.88 13.89 -9.48
C GLU A 202 7.08 13.06 -8.21
N MET A 203 8.33 12.75 -7.87
CA MET A 203 8.68 12.06 -6.63
C MET A 203 8.35 12.90 -5.39
N GLY A 204 8.55 14.22 -5.44
CA GLY A 204 8.19 15.13 -4.36
C GLY A 204 6.67 15.20 -4.12
N ILE A 205 5.86 15.19 -5.19
CA ILE A 205 4.40 15.07 -5.10
C ILE A 205 4.04 13.73 -4.46
N GLY A 206 4.64 12.64 -4.92
CA GLY A 206 4.42 11.30 -4.35
C GLY A 206 4.81 11.23 -2.87
N LEU A 207 5.99 11.72 -2.50
CA LEU A 207 6.45 11.80 -1.12
C LEU A 207 5.46 12.57 -0.25
N GLY A 208 5.08 13.78 -0.63
CA GLY A 208 4.16 14.60 0.17
C GLY A 208 2.77 13.97 0.33
N VAL A 209 2.20 13.45 -0.77
CA VAL A 209 0.90 12.79 -0.75
C VAL A 209 0.95 11.48 0.04
N GLY A 210 1.97 10.66 -0.18
CA GLY A 210 2.14 9.38 0.52
C GLY A 210 2.40 9.56 2.01
N SER A 211 3.27 10.50 2.39
CA SER A 211 3.49 10.82 3.80
C SER A 211 2.21 11.28 4.49
N PHE A 212 1.44 12.16 3.83
CA PHE A 212 0.18 12.66 4.38
C PHE A 212 -0.90 11.58 4.47
N VAL A 213 -1.12 10.82 3.39
CA VAL A 213 -2.12 9.74 3.35
C VAL A 213 -1.76 8.61 4.32
N GLY A 214 -0.47 8.30 4.48
CA GLY A 214 -0.03 7.30 5.46
C GLY A 214 -0.32 7.73 6.91
N MET A 215 -0.26 9.03 7.22
CA MET A 215 -0.65 9.52 8.56
C MET A 215 -2.16 9.48 8.81
N LEU A 216 -2.97 9.24 7.78
CA LEU A 216 -4.42 9.14 7.91
C LEU A 216 -4.84 7.68 8.15
N PRO A 217 -5.69 7.42 9.15
CA PRO A 217 -6.12 6.07 9.47
C PRO A 217 -6.97 5.47 8.34
N GLY A 218 -6.59 4.28 7.91
CA GLY A 218 -7.36 3.43 7.02
C GLY A 218 -7.23 3.72 5.52
N LEU A 219 -6.51 4.77 5.08
CA LEU A 219 -6.40 5.10 3.64
C LEU A 219 -5.39 4.24 2.88
N GLY A 220 -4.25 3.95 3.50
CA GLY A 220 -3.22 3.07 2.96
C GLY A 220 -2.57 3.49 1.63
N ALA A 221 -1.73 2.59 1.14
CA ALA A 221 -0.78 2.85 0.06
C ALA A 221 -1.45 2.96 -1.33
N THR A 222 -2.56 2.25 -1.55
CA THR A 222 -3.32 2.30 -2.80
C THR A 222 -3.89 3.69 -3.07
N VAL A 223 -4.54 4.31 -2.09
CA VAL A 223 -5.09 5.67 -2.23
C VAL A 223 -3.98 6.66 -2.51
N ALA A 224 -2.88 6.57 -1.78
CA ALA A 224 -1.72 7.44 -1.96
C ALA A 224 -1.15 7.34 -3.38
N SER A 225 -0.99 6.12 -3.91
CA SER A 225 -0.50 5.86 -5.27
C SER A 225 -1.38 6.52 -6.34
N PHE A 226 -2.70 6.31 -6.28
CA PHE A 226 -3.65 6.91 -7.23
C PHE A 226 -3.75 8.44 -7.09
N LEU A 227 -3.77 8.97 -5.87
CA LEU A 227 -3.82 10.41 -5.63
C LEU A 227 -2.54 11.10 -6.12
N ALA A 228 -1.37 10.56 -5.78
CA ALA A 228 -0.09 11.10 -6.21
C ALA A 228 0.00 11.12 -7.74
N TYR A 229 -0.41 10.04 -8.39
CA TYR A 229 -0.49 9.95 -9.85
C TYR A 229 -1.42 11.01 -10.45
N GLY A 230 -2.65 11.13 -9.92
CA GLY A 230 -3.64 12.10 -10.39
C GLY A 230 -3.19 13.55 -10.20
N ILE A 231 -2.61 13.88 -9.04
CA ILE A 231 -2.07 15.20 -8.74
C ILE A 231 -0.89 15.52 -9.65
N ALA A 232 0.05 14.59 -9.83
CA ALA A 232 1.18 14.78 -10.73
C ALA A 232 0.70 15.03 -12.18
N LYS A 233 -0.29 14.24 -12.66
CA LYS A 233 -0.88 14.44 -13.98
C LYS A 233 -1.53 15.80 -14.16
N ARG A 234 -2.17 16.34 -13.11
CA ARG A 234 -2.83 17.64 -13.13
C ARG A 234 -1.84 18.81 -13.02
N LEU A 235 -0.83 18.70 -12.17
CA LEU A 235 0.15 19.76 -11.92
C LEU A 235 1.26 19.83 -12.98
N LEU A 236 1.52 18.73 -13.68
CA LEU A 236 2.59 18.63 -14.69
C LEU A 236 2.02 18.23 -16.06
N PRO A 237 1.12 19.03 -16.66
CA PRO A 237 0.48 18.70 -17.94
C PRO A 237 1.50 18.55 -19.09
N HIS A 238 2.60 19.30 -19.05
CA HIS A 238 3.66 19.26 -20.05
C HIS A 238 4.41 17.92 -20.11
N LYS A 239 4.42 17.15 -19.03
CA LYS A 239 5.09 15.84 -18.94
C LYS A 239 4.29 14.70 -19.58
N LYS A 240 3.02 14.93 -19.96
CA LYS A 240 2.12 13.93 -20.59
C LYS A 240 2.00 12.63 -19.78
N ILE A 241 1.85 12.75 -18.47
CA ILE A 241 1.62 11.60 -17.57
C ILE A 241 0.38 10.82 -18.01
N GLY A 242 0.51 9.50 -18.11
CA GLY A 242 -0.48 8.60 -18.68
C GLY A 242 -0.27 8.29 -20.15
N THR A 243 0.92 8.54 -20.71
CA THR A 243 1.29 8.17 -22.08
C THR A 243 2.46 7.19 -22.16
N GLY A 244 2.91 6.65 -21.01
CA GLY A 244 4.10 5.83 -20.87
C GLY A 244 5.35 6.68 -20.66
N VAL A 245 5.38 7.49 -19.61
CA VAL A 245 6.51 8.36 -19.22
C VAL A 245 6.97 8.06 -17.79
N MET A 246 8.27 8.23 -17.53
CA MET A 246 8.89 7.97 -16.22
C MET A 246 8.22 8.72 -15.07
N GLY A 247 7.81 9.98 -15.29
CA GLY A 247 7.20 10.81 -14.25
C GLY A 247 5.91 10.21 -13.66
N GLY A 248 5.14 9.48 -14.46
CA GLY A 248 3.93 8.81 -13.96
C GLY A 248 4.24 7.63 -13.05
N VAL A 249 5.24 6.82 -13.43
CA VAL A 249 5.76 5.73 -12.60
C VAL A 249 6.34 6.28 -11.30
N ALA A 250 7.19 7.32 -11.40
CA ALA A 250 7.84 7.93 -10.25
C ALA A 250 6.85 8.55 -9.25
N ALA A 251 5.78 9.21 -9.72
CA ALA A 251 4.76 9.77 -8.84
C ALA A 251 3.93 8.69 -8.12
N ALA A 252 3.47 7.67 -8.84
CA ALA A 252 2.69 6.57 -8.28
C ALA A 252 3.50 5.78 -7.24
N GLU A 253 4.74 5.40 -7.59
CA GLU A 253 5.61 4.60 -6.73
C GLU A 253 6.13 5.36 -5.53
N ALA A 254 6.48 6.65 -5.69
CA ALA A 254 6.81 7.50 -4.56
C ALA A 254 5.62 7.66 -3.62
N GLY A 255 4.41 7.86 -4.15
CA GLY A 255 3.17 7.93 -3.37
C GLY A 255 2.89 6.65 -2.59
N ASN A 256 3.01 5.51 -3.25
CA ASN A 256 2.84 4.19 -2.65
C ASN A 256 3.81 3.99 -1.46
N ASN A 257 5.11 4.06 -1.74
CA ASN A 257 6.15 3.65 -0.80
C ASN A 257 6.39 4.70 0.31
N ALA A 258 6.10 5.99 0.06
CA ALA A 258 6.14 6.99 1.12
C ALA A 258 5.09 6.74 2.22
N THR A 259 4.08 5.89 2.03
CA THR A 259 3.12 5.58 3.11
C THR A 259 3.69 4.64 4.18
N ALA A 260 4.76 3.89 3.88
CA ALA A 260 5.19 2.75 4.70
C ALA A 260 5.52 3.14 6.15
N GLY A 261 6.37 4.15 6.34
CA GLY A 261 6.70 4.72 7.65
C GLY A 261 5.51 5.43 8.32
N PRO A 262 4.88 6.43 7.68
CA PRO A 262 3.85 7.26 8.33
C PRO A 262 2.61 6.50 8.77
N THR A 263 2.31 5.37 8.14
CA THR A 263 1.22 4.45 8.56
C THR A 263 1.38 3.96 10.00
N LEU A 264 2.61 3.93 10.52
CA LEU A 264 2.89 3.55 11.91
C LEU A 264 2.59 4.69 12.90
N VAL A 265 2.49 5.94 12.46
CA VAL A 265 2.27 7.08 13.37
C VAL A 265 0.92 6.98 14.09
N PRO A 266 -0.22 6.79 13.40
CA PRO A 266 -1.51 6.61 14.09
C PRO A 266 -1.55 5.35 14.95
N LEU A 267 -0.87 4.28 14.52
CA LEU A 267 -0.79 3.04 15.28
C LEU A 267 -0.07 3.24 16.62
N LEU A 268 1.08 3.90 16.59
CA LEU A 268 1.89 4.14 17.79
C LEU A 268 1.29 5.23 18.68
N ALA A 269 0.66 6.25 18.10
CA ALA A 269 0.09 7.36 18.85
C ALA A 269 -1.29 7.04 19.45
N PHE A 270 -2.14 6.32 18.70
CA PHE A 270 -3.55 6.15 19.04
C PHE A 270 -4.00 4.67 19.11
N GLY A 271 -3.13 3.71 18.79
CA GLY A 271 -3.49 2.29 18.71
C GLY A 271 -4.36 1.94 17.49
N ILE A 272 -4.47 2.85 16.51
CA ILE A 272 -5.32 2.68 15.32
C ILE A 272 -4.40 2.57 14.09
N PRO A 273 -4.39 1.45 13.37
CA PRO A 273 -3.50 1.27 12.23
C PRO A 273 -3.82 2.25 11.08
N GLY A 274 -2.77 2.81 10.47
CA GLY A 274 -2.88 3.66 9.28
C GLY A 274 -3.37 2.90 8.03
N SER A 275 -3.18 1.58 8.00
CA SER A 275 -3.57 0.72 6.88
C SER A 275 -3.68 -0.74 7.34
N ALA A 276 -4.34 -1.57 6.51
CA ALA A 276 -4.46 -3.01 6.78
C ALA A 276 -3.11 -3.75 6.84
N THR A 277 -2.07 -3.24 6.18
CA THR A 277 -0.73 -3.85 6.18
C THR A 277 0.09 -3.51 7.42
N ALA A 278 -0.28 -2.45 8.13
CA ALA A 278 0.35 -2.08 9.40
C ALA A 278 -0.36 -2.64 10.64
N ALA A 279 -1.62 -3.09 10.48
CA ALA A 279 -2.39 -3.79 11.50
C ALA A 279 -1.89 -5.23 11.68
#